data_AF-A0A260ZXG8-F1
#
_entry.id   AF-A0A260ZXG8-F1
#
_cell.length_a   1.000
_cell.length_b   1.000
_cell.length_c   1.000
_cell.angle_alpha   90.00
_cell.angle_beta   90.00
_cell.angle_gamma   90.00
#
_symmetry.space_group_name_H-M   'P 1'
#
loop_
_entity.id
_entity.type
_entity.pdbx_description
1 polymer ?
#
loop_
_entity_poly.entity_id
_entity_poly.type
_entity_poly.pdbx_seq_one_letter_code
_entity_poly.pdbx_strand_id
1 'polypeptide(L)'
;MGKSKSGEGNKWLKDRAEFDEEILGLADDASIIFENTGDLLKSMKNFAASVGEAEKKHPYGKASYAAKTYAGGFKNSASSFSRSGDQFDKLYAACSTFREHISSVILAKLMSFKDVECKDCDQQMTLLKKAQKDFANKKNKKNPDQVLVDAAEASLKKYLEDAKGTLAKFNKTGSELLTQIAADMKTGFDAYCEAGSNA
;
A
#
# COMPACT_ATOMS: atom_id res chain seq x y z
N MET A 1 13.92 10.10 4.76
CA MET A 1 14.12 9.50 3.43
C MET A 1 14.55 8.06 3.63
N GLY A 2 13.60 7.12 3.56
CA GLY A 2 13.94 5.70 3.62
C GLY A 2 14.53 5.30 2.27
N LYS A 3 15.71 4.70 2.25
CA LYS A 3 16.23 4.03 1.07
C LYS A 3 15.23 2.92 0.73
N SER A 4 14.44 3.06 -0.33
CA SER A 4 13.72 1.91 -0.88
C SER A 4 14.77 0.89 -1.28
N LYS A 5 14.69 -0.32 -0.73
CA LYS A 5 15.46 -1.46 -1.20
C LYS A 5 14.86 -2.00 -2.50
N SER A 6 14.37 -1.12 -3.36
CA SER A 6 13.84 -1.49 -4.68
C SER A 6 15.02 -2.05 -5.49
N GLY A 7 15.17 -3.37 -5.48
CA GLY A 7 16.28 -4.08 -6.12
C GLY A 7 16.92 -5.22 -5.31
N GLU A 8 16.55 -5.43 -4.04
CA GLU A 8 16.90 -6.70 -3.37
C GLU A 8 15.93 -7.76 -3.88
N GLY A 9 16.38 -8.59 -4.83
CA GLY A 9 15.56 -9.57 -5.55
C GLY A 9 14.68 -10.48 -4.69
N ASN A 10 13.77 -11.19 -5.36
CA ASN A 10 12.82 -12.16 -4.83
C ASN A 10 12.67 -12.24 -3.30
N LYS A 11 11.59 -11.69 -2.76
CA LYS A 11 11.22 -11.78 -1.33
C LYS A 11 11.17 -13.22 -0.85
N TRP A 12 10.69 -14.13 -1.71
CA TRP A 12 10.40 -15.51 -1.32
C TRP A 12 11.51 -16.49 -1.73
N LEU A 13 11.88 -16.56 -2.99
CA LEU A 13 12.75 -17.58 -3.57
C LEU A 13 14.19 -17.08 -3.73
N LYS A 14 14.89 -16.93 -2.60
CA LYS A 14 16.28 -16.46 -2.57
C LYS A 14 17.28 -17.48 -3.15
N ASP A 15 16.99 -18.77 -3.00
CA ASP A 15 17.81 -19.86 -3.52
C ASP A 15 17.37 -20.22 -4.96
N ARG A 16 17.79 -19.38 -5.92
CA ARG A 16 17.31 -19.43 -7.32
C ARG A 16 17.67 -20.70 -8.08
N ALA A 17 18.72 -21.41 -7.67
CA ALA A 17 19.28 -22.54 -8.43
C ALA A 17 18.37 -23.78 -8.53
N GLU A 18 17.31 -23.86 -7.72
CA GLU A 18 16.41 -25.02 -7.66
C GLU A 18 15.04 -24.77 -8.31
N PHE A 19 14.79 -23.56 -8.82
CA PHE A 19 13.53 -23.16 -9.41
C PHE A 19 13.68 -22.81 -10.90
N ASP A 20 12.63 -23.06 -11.68
CA ASP A 20 12.60 -22.64 -13.08
C ASP A 20 12.53 -21.10 -13.22
N GLU A 21 12.90 -20.59 -14.39
CA GLU A 21 12.90 -19.15 -14.65
C GLU A 21 11.50 -18.54 -14.58
N GLU A 22 10.46 -19.31 -14.90
CA GLU A 22 9.07 -18.86 -14.90
C GLU A 22 8.61 -18.45 -13.50
N ILE A 23 8.75 -19.34 -12.51
CA ILE A 23 8.33 -19.04 -11.13
C ILE A 23 9.21 -17.94 -10.51
N LEU A 24 10.49 -17.91 -10.87
CA LEU A 24 11.41 -16.87 -10.42
C LEU A 24 11.00 -15.49 -10.94
N GLY A 25 10.64 -15.37 -12.21
CA GLY A 25 10.14 -14.14 -12.80
C GLY A 25 8.83 -13.68 -12.16
N LEU A 26 7.86 -14.59 -12.02
CA LEU A 26 6.58 -14.30 -11.36
C LEU A 26 6.77 -13.80 -9.91
N ALA A 27 7.68 -14.41 -9.17
CA ALA A 27 7.94 -14.05 -7.78
C ALA A 27 8.76 -12.75 -7.64
N ASP A 28 9.61 -12.41 -8.62
CA ASP A 28 10.28 -11.10 -8.68
C ASP A 28 9.25 -9.97 -8.87
N ASP A 29 8.37 -10.09 -9.85
CA ASP A 29 7.29 -9.12 -10.10
C ASP A 29 6.36 -8.97 -8.89
N ALA A 30 5.97 -10.10 -8.27
CA ALA A 30 5.12 -10.10 -7.09
C ALA A 30 5.82 -9.43 -5.89
N SER A 31 7.14 -9.58 -5.76
CA SER A 31 7.91 -8.94 -4.69
C SER A 31 7.87 -7.41 -4.83
N ILE A 32 8.02 -6.90 -6.06
CA ILE A 32 7.95 -5.47 -6.36
C ILE A 32 6.58 -4.90 -5.97
N ILE A 33 5.50 -5.59 -6.37
CA ILE A 33 4.13 -5.19 -6.04
C ILE A 33 3.92 -5.20 -4.51
N PHE A 34 4.36 -6.26 -3.84
CA PHE A 34 4.20 -6.41 -2.39
C PHE A 34 4.89 -5.27 -1.63
N GLU A 35 6.14 -4.95 -1.97
CA GLU A 35 6.91 -3.89 -1.32
C GLU A 35 6.31 -2.52 -1.58
N ASN A 36 6.02 -2.21 -2.84
CA ASN A 36 5.48 -0.90 -3.24
C ASN A 36 4.10 -0.64 -2.62
N THR A 37 3.22 -1.64 -2.59
CA THR A 37 1.91 -1.49 -1.93
C THR A 37 2.03 -1.33 -0.43
N GLY A 38 2.99 -2.00 0.22
CA GLY A 38 3.29 -1.83 1.64
C GLY A 38 3.82 -0.43 1.99
N ASP A 39 4.77 0.08 1.20
CA ASP A 39 5.33 1.43 1.37
C ASP A 39 4.30 2.51 1.08
N LEU A 40 3.45 2.32 0.07
CA LEU A 40 2.36 3.22 -0.26
C LEU A 40 1.33 3.27 0.88
N LEU A 41 0.93 2.12 1.43
CA LEU A 41 0.04 2.04 2.58
C LEU A 41 0.59 2.83 3.78
N LYS A 42 1.88 2.66 4.09
CA LYS A 42 2.53 3.39 5.18
C LYS A 42 2.56 4.90 4.91
N SER A 43 2.88 5.30 3.69
CA SER A 43 2.96 6.70 3.28
C SER A 43 1.60 7.38 3.36
N MET A 44 0.54 6.72 2.88
CA MET A 44 -0.82 7.26 2.94
C MET A 44 -1.36 7.36 4.37
N LYS A 45 -1.03 6.41 5.26
CA LYS A 45 -1.39 6.50 6.69
C LYS A 45 -0.74 7.71 7.35
N ASN A 46 0.55 7.91 7.09
CA ASN A 46 1.28 9.04 7.65
C ASN A 46 0.75 10.38 7.14
N PHE A 47 0.41 10.45 5.84
CA PHE A 47 -0.22 11.63 5.26
C PHE A 47 -1.58 11.93 5.91
N ALA A 48 -2.47 10.94 5.99
CA ALA A 48 -3.79 11.13 6.59
C ALA A 48 -3.71 11.59 8.05
N ALA A 49 -2.73 11.09 8.80
CA ALA A 49 -2.48 11.49 10.19
C ALA A 49 -1.89 12.91 10.32
N SER A 50 -1.08 13.38 9.37
CA SER A 50 -0.40 14.68 9.44
C SER A 50 -1.32 15.87 9.19
N VAL A 51 -2.39 15.69 8.41
CA VAL A 51 -3.38 16.74 8.14
C VAL A 51 -4.12 17.16 9.43
N GLY A 52 -4.18 16.32 10.46
CA GLY A 52 -4.77 16.64 11.76
C GLY A 52 -6.29 16.62 11.74
N GLU A 53 -6.91 15.88 12.67
CA GLU A 53 -8.35 15.59 12.61
C GLU A 53 -9.23 16.71 13.14
N ALA A 54 -8.68 17.56 14.01
CA ALA A 54 -9.44 18.62 14.67
C ALA A 54 -9.13 19.98 14.02
N GLU A 55 -10.18 20.72 13.68
CA GLU A 55 -10.13 22.08 13.16
C GLU A 55 -9.18 22.98 13.96
N LYS A 56 -9.25 22.93 15.30
CA LYS A 56 -8.39 23.71 16.21
C LYS A 56 -6.91 23.30 16.19
N LYS A 57 -6.56 22.13 15.64
CA LYS A 57 -5.18 21.65 15.50
C LYS A 57 -4.64 21.91 14.08
N HIS A 58 -5.51 21.98 13.08
CA HIS A 58 -5.16 22.25 11.69
C HIS A 58 -4.66 23.70 11.51
N PRO A 59 -3.58 23.96 10.75
CA PRO A 59 -3.08 25.31 10.50
C PRO A 59 -4.15 26.28 9.97
N TYR A 60 -4.91 25.90 8.94
CA TYR A 60 -6.02 26.70 8.43
C TYR A 60 -7.16 26.89 9.42
N GLY A 61 -7.58 25.87 10.19
CA GLY A 61 -8.60 26.07 11.23
C GLY A 61 -8.15 27.01 12.36
N LYS A 62 -6.87 26.96 12.75
CA LYS A 62 -6.28 27.95 13.68
C LYS A 62 -6.28 29.36 13.09
N ALA A 63 -5.89 29.49 11.82
CA ALA A 63 -5.86 30.78 11.14
C ALA A 63 -7.26 31.38 10.98
N SER A 64 -8.27 30.55 10.66
CA SER A 64 -9.68 30.96 10.63
C SER A 64 -10.15 31.47 11.99
N TYR A 65 -9.93 30.69 13.05
CA TYR A 65 -10.31 31.07 14.41
C TYR A 65 -9.67 32.41 14.83
N ALA A 66 -8.37 32.59 14.55
CA ALA A 66 -7.66 33.82 14.83
C ALA A 66 -8.21 35.01 14.03
N ALA A 67 -8.44 34.83 12.72
CA ALA A 67 -8.98 35.87 11.85
C ALA A 67 -10.37 36.32 12.31
N LYS A 68 -11.27 35.38 12.64
CA LYS A 68 -12.60 35.70 13.18
C LYS A 68 -12.55 36.38 14.55
N THR A 69 -11.60 35.99 15.40
CA THR A 69 -11.36 36.67 16.69
C THR A 69 -10.93 38.13 16.48
N TYR A 70 -10.01 38.39 15.55
CA TYR A 70 -9.61 39.76 15.22
C TYR A 70 -10.73 40.56 14.57
N ALA A 71 -11.59 39.92 13.77
CA ALA A 71 -12.76 40.59 13.20
C ALA A 71 -13.72 41.14 14.28
N GLY A 72 -13.90 40.41 15.39
CA GLY A 72 -14.70 40.87 16.53
C GLY A 72 -14.07 41.99 17.36
N GLY A 73 -12.74 42.17 17.29
CA GLY A 73 -12.00 43.16 18.07
C GLY A 73 -11.66 44.46 17.34
N PHE A 74 -11.55 44.44 16.01
CA PHE A 74 -11.08 45.59 15.22
C PHE A 74 -12.18 46.21 14.34
N LYS A 75 -12.68 47.40 14.69
CA LYS A 75 -13.79 48.06 13.98
C LYS A 75 -13.52 48.40 12.50
N ASN A 76 -12.31 48.84 12.16
CA ASN A 76 -12.00 49.34 10.81
C ASN A 76 -11.55 48.27 9.81
N SER A 77 -11.11 47.09 10.30
CA SER A 77 -10.61 45.98 9.48
C SER A 77 -11.39 44.68 9.69
N ALA A 78 -12.52 44.74 10.42
CA ALA A 78 -13.37 43.59 10.72
C ALA A 78 -13.79 42.81 9.46
N SER A 79 -14.16 43.51 8.38
CA SER A 79 -14.59 42.90 7.12
C SER A 79 -13.46 42.13 6.44
N SER A 80 -12.24 42.69 6.41
CA SER A 80 -11.07 42.02 5.85
C SER A 80 -10.70 40.77 6.63
N PHE A 81 -10.70 40.86 7.97
CA PHE A 81 -10.42 39.70 8.82
C PHE A 81 -11.50 38.62 8.74
N SER A 82 -12.78 39.01 8.63
CA SER A 82 -13.88 38.06 8.42
C SER A 82 -13.70 37.31 7.10
N ARG A 83 -13.43 38.04 6.01
CA ARG A 83 -13.17 37.44 4.70
C ARG A 83 -11.98 36.49 4.73
N SER A 84 -10.87 36.86 5.36
CA SER A 84 -9.73 35.94 5.52
C SER A 84 -10.09 34.69 6.33
N GLY A 85 -10.91 34.83 7.38
CA GLY A 85 -11.44 33.71 8.15
C GLY A 85 -12.23 32.73 7.28
N ASP A 86 -13.13 33.25 6.45
CA ASP A 86 -13.93 32.43 5.52
C ASP A 86 -13.05 31.71 4.48
N GLN A 87 -11.99 32.36 3.98
CA GLN A 87 -11.03 31.72 3.08
C GLN A 87 -10.28 30.57 3.76
N PHE A 88 -9.84 30.76 5.01
CA PHE A 88 -9.19 29.71 5.77
C PHE A 88 -10.14 28.53 6.09
N ASP A 89 -11.43 28.78 6.33
CA ASP A 89 -12.43 27.72 6.48
C ASP A 89 -12.56 26.87 5.21
N LYS A 90 -12.65 27.52 4.04
CA LYS A 90 -12.73 26.81 2.76
C LYS A 90 -11.49 25.97 2.50
N LEU A 91 -10.30 26.50 2.77
CA LEU A 91 -9.04 25.75 2.66
C LEU A 91 -9.00 24.57 3.64
N TYR A 92 -9.45 24.76 4.88
CA TYR A 92 -9.56 23.68 5.86
C TYR A 92 -10.54 22.59 5.39
N ALA A 93 -11.70 22.97 4.86
CA ALA A 93 -12.68 22.04 4.32
C ALA A 93 -12.09 21.25 3.14
N ALA A 94 -11.39 21.91 2.21
CA ALA A 94 -10.72 21.24 1.09
C ALA A 94 -9.69 20.21 1.57
N CYS A 95 -8.82 20.57 2.54
CA CYS A 95 -7.86 19.63 3.14
C CYS A 95 -8.55 18.44 3.84
N SER A 96 -9.64 18.71 4.55
CA SER A 96 -10.40 17.69 5.29
C SER A 96 -11.05 16.69 4.35
N THR A 97 -11.71 17.17 3.29
CA THR A 97 -12.31 16.32 2.25
C THR A 97 -11.26 15.46 1.54
N PHE A 98 -10.10 16.04 1.19
CA PHE A 98 -9.05 15.26 0.55
C PHE A 98 -8.47 14.18 1.47
N ARG A 99 -8.28 14.49 2.77
CA ARG A 99 -7.89 13.51 3.79
C ARG A 99 -8.91 12.38 3.91
N GLU A 100 -10.20 12.71 3.91
CA GLU A 100 -11.29 11.73 3.95
C GLU A 100 -11.31 10.84 2.71
N HIS A 101 -11.09 11.40 1.52
CA HIS A 101 -10.92 10.64 0.29
C HIS A 101 -9.77 9.63 0.38
N ILE A 102 -8.60 10.08 0.83
CA ILE A 102 -7.44 9.19 1.04
C ILE A 102 -7.79 8.09 2.05
N SER A 103 -8.51 8.42 3.12
CA SER A 103 -8.83 7.47 4.19
C SER A 103 -9.88 6.43 3.78
N SER A 104 -10.94 6.87 3.12
CA SER A 104 -12.09 6.04 2.76
C SER A 104 -11.89 5.26 1.46
N VAL A 105 -11.10 5.77 0.52
CA VAL A 105 -10.90 5.16 -0.80
C VAL A 105 -9.52 4.50 -0.88
N ILE A 106 -8.45 5.31 -0.77
CA ILE A 106 -7.09 4.83 -1.04
C ILE A 106 -6.61 3.85 0.04
N LEU A 107 -6.72 4.23 1.31
CA LEU A 107 -6.32 3.39 2.43
C LEU A 107 -7.17 2.13 2.55
N ALA A 108 -8.47 2.21 2.29
CA ALA A 108 -9.35 1.06 2.30
C ALA A 108 -8.92 -0.01 1.28
N LYS A 109 -8.62 0.40 0.04
CA LYS A 109 -8.14 -0.52 -1.02
C LYS A 109 -6.79 -1.15 -0.65
N LEU A 110 -5.83 -0.35 -0.17
CA LEU A 110 -4.51 -0.85 0.23
C LEU A 110 -4.58 -1.80 1.42
N MET A 111 -5.45 -1.53 2.40
CA MET A 111 -5.67 -2.43 3.54
C MET A 111 -6.32 -3.74 3.10
N SER A 112 -7.35 -3.68 2.26
CA SER A 112 -8.00 -4.87 1.72
C SER A 112 -7.03 -5.75 0.94
N PHE A 113 -6.22 -5.16 0.06
CA PHE A 113 -5.22 -5.90 -0.70
C PHE A 113 -4.18 -6.55 0.20
N LYS A 114 -3.70 -5.82 1.22
CA LYS A 114 -2.78 -6.37 2.22
C LYS A 114 -3.40 -7.53 3.00
N ASP A 115 -4.66 -7.42 3.38
CA ASP A 115 -5.31 -8.40 4.26
C ASP A 115 -5.77 -9.66 3.53
N VAL A 116 -5.96 -9.58 2.21
CA VAL A 116 -6.40 -10.70 1.36
C VAL A 116 -5.25 -11.19 0.50
N GLU A 117 -4.90 -10.43 -0.55
CA GLU A 117 -3.98 -10.88 -1.61
C GLU A 117 -2.54 -11.07 -1.10
N CYS A 118 -2.02 -10.12 -0.30
CA CYS A 118 -0.67 -10.26 0.26
C CYS A 118 -0.58 -11.46 1.22
N LYS A 119 -1.60 -11.70 2.04
CA LYS A 119 -1.60 -12.85 2.98
C LYS A 119 -1.69 -14.18 2.26
N ASP A 120 -2.57 -14.28 1.26
CA ASP A 120 -2.74 -15.48 0.45
C ASP A 120 -1.42 -15.84 -0.28
N CYS A 121 -0.81 -14.85 -0.93
CA CYS A 121 0.48 -15.01 -1.59
C CYS A 121 1.59 -15.43 -0.59
N ASP A 122 1.69 -14.77 0.57
CA ASP A 122 2.69 -15.14 1.60
C ASP A 122 2.48 -16.57 2.12
N GLN A 123 1.22 -17.01 2.31
CA GLN A 123 0.89 -18.37 2.74
C GLN A 123 1.32 -19.40 1.70
N GLN A 124 0.94 -19.20 0.44
CA GLN A 124 1.29 -20.14 -0.64
C GLN A 124 2.80 -20.24 -0.83
N MET A 125 3.51 -19.11 -0.82
CA MET A 125 4.97 -19.12 -0.94
C MET A 125 5.66 -19.78 0.26
N THR A 126 5.06 -19.71 1.45
CA THR A 126 5.55 -20.43 2.64
C THR A 126 5.38 -21.95 2.49
N LEU A 127 4.25 -22.41 1.94
CA LEU A 127 4.01 -23.82 1.66
C LEU A 127 5.00 -24.37 0.63
N LEU A 128 5.24 -23.62 -0.46
CA LEU A 128 6.22 -23.99 -1.47
C LEU A 128 7.63 -24.17 -0.87
N LYS A 129 8.12 -23.20 -0.08
CA LYS A 129 9.42 -23.31 0.57
C LYS A 129 9.52 -24.51 1.52
N LYS A 130 8.43 -24.81 2.24
CA LYS A 130 8.38 -25.97 3.14
C LYS A 130 8.48 -27.27 2.35
N ALA A 131 7.78 -27.38 1.23
CA ALA A 131 7.84 -28.55 0.35
C ALA A 131 9.24 -28.71 -0.28
N GLN A 132 9.87 -27.60 -0.72
CA GLN A 132 11.23 -27.61 -1.24
C GLN A 132 12.23 -28.14 -0.20
N LYS A 133 12.17 -27.60 1.02
CA LYS A 133 13.05 -28.03 2.11
C LYS A 133 12.82 -29.50 2.48
N ASP A 134 11.58 -29.97 2.49
CA ASP A 134 11.27 -31.38 2.75
C ASP A 134 11.85 -32.31 1.68
N PHE A 135 11.68 -31.96 0.40
CA PHE A 135 12.27 -32.70 -0.71
C PHE A 135 13.80 -32.75 -0.63
N ALA A 136 14.46 -31.59 -0.45
CA ALA A 136 15.91 -31.51 -0.30
C ALA A 136 16.42 -32.36 0.88
N ASN A 137 15.75 -32.27 2.04
CA ASN A 137 16.12 -33.04 3.23
C ASN A 137 15.98 -34.55 3.04
N LYS A 138 14.97 -35.01 2.29
CA LYS A 138 14.77 -36.45 2.02
C LYS A 138 15.75 -36.97 0.97
N LYS A 139 15.98 -36.20 -0.09
CA LYS A 139 16.92 -36.52 -1.18
C LYS A 139 18.37 -36.60 -0.71
N ASN A 140 18.78 -35.69 0.18
CA ASN A 140 20.17 -35.57 0.62
C ASN A 140 20.53 -36.47 1.82
N LYS A 141 19.66 -37.41 2.21
CA LYS A 141 20.00 -38.41 3.25
C LYS A 141 21.10 -39.35 2.74
N LYS A 142 21.93 -39.84 3.66
CA LYS A 142 22.99 -40.82 3.36
C LYS A 142 22.44 -42.09 2.67
N ASN A 143 21.27 -42.55 3.11
CA ASN A 143 20.48 -43.60 2.48
C ASN A 143 19.04 -43.06 2.28
N PRO A 144 18.72 -42.48 1.12
CA PRO A 144 17.39 -41.95 0.86
C PRO A 144 16.38 -43.08 0.65
N ASP A 145 15.20 -42.95 1.25
CA ASP A 145 14.07 -43.82 0.97
C ASP A 145 13.36 -43.30 -0.28
N GLN A 146 13.44 -44.05 -1.38
CA GLN A 146 12.95 -43.62 -2.67
C GLN A 146 11.44 -43.31 -2.66
N VAL A 147 10.64 -44.09 -1.92
CA VAL A 147 9.18 -43.87 -1.85
C VAL A 147 8.89 -42.52 -1.18
N LEU A 148 9.64 -42.17 -0.14
CA LEU A 148 9.49 -40.89 0.54
C LEU A 148 10.01 -39.71 -0.28
N VAL A 149 11.07 -39.91 -1.07
CA VAL A 149 11.60 -38.91 -2.01
C VAL A 149 10.58 -38.63 -3.11
N ASP A 150 10.03 -39.66 -3.75
CA ASP A 150 9.05 -39.53 -4.82
C ASP A 150 7.77 -38.83 -4.34
N ALA A 151 7.30 -39.16 -3.13
CA ALA A 151 6.15 -38.50 -2.52
C ALA A 151 6.41 -37.01 -2.22
N ALA A 152 7.62 -36.67 -1.79
CA ALA A 152 8.02 -35.29 -1.55
C ALA A 152 8.17 -34.50 -2.86
N GLU A 153 8.69 -35.13 -3.92
CA GLU A 153 8.79 -34.53 -5.24
C GLU A 153 7.40 -34.24 -5.84
N ALA A 154 6.46 -35.20 -5.73
CA ALA A 154 5.09 -35.00 -6.18
C ALA A 154 4.40 -33.85 -5.41
N SER A 155 4.64 -33.75 -4.10
CA SER A 155 4.13 -32.65 -3.28
C SER A 155 4.74 -31.31 -3.70
N LEU A 156 6.05 -31.27 -3.95
CA LEU A 156 6.74 -30.07 -4.43
C LEU A 156 6.18 -29.60 -5.79
N LYS A 157 6.01 -30.52 -6.75
CA LYS A 157 5.41 -30.22 -8.06
C LYS A 157 4.00 -29.63 -7.92
N LYS A 158 3.17 -30.18 -7.04
CA LYS A 158 1.85 -29.61 -6.77
C LYS A 158 1.93 -28.19 -6.23
N TYR A 159 2.74 -27.95 -5.19
CA TYR A 159 2.87 -26.61 -4.61
C TYR A 159 3.52 -25.60 -5.54
N LEU A 160 4.37 -26.05 -6.48
CA LEU A 160 4.93 -25.22 -7.54
C LEU A 160 3.83 -24.68 -8.46
N GLU A 161 2.98 -25.56 -8.98
CA GLU A 161 1.87 -25.15 -9.86
C GLU A 161 0.88 -24.24 -9.14
N ASP A 162 0.51 -24.59 -7.90
CA ASP A 162 -0.37 -23.76 -7.06
C ASP A 162 0.26 -22.38 -6.80
N ALA A 163 1.59 -22.31 -6.60
CA ALA A 163 2.32 -21.06 -6.41
C ALA A 163 2.38 -20.22 -7.69
N LYS A 164 2.62 -20.83 -8.86
CA LYS A 164 2.60 -20.13 -10.16
C LYS A 164 1.24 -19.48 -10.39
N GLY A 165 0.15 -20.22 -10.18
CA GLY A 165 -1.21 -19.68 -10.29
C GLY A 165 -1.48 -18.52 -9.32
N THR A 166 -1.04 -18.67 -8.07
CA THR A 166 -1.21 -17.63 -7.04
C THR A 166 -0.41 -16.37 -7.37
N LEU A 167 0.84 -16.50 -7.79
CA LEU A 167 1.70 -15.38 -8.18
C LEU A 167 1.15 -14.66 -9.42
N ALA A 168 0.69 -15.40 -10.43
CA ALA A 168 0.08 -14.81 -11.62
C ALA A 168 -1.18 -13.99 -11.27
N LYS A 169 -2.05 -14.53 -10.41
CA LYS A 169 -3.21 -13.81 -9.88
C LYS A 169 -2.80 -12.57 -9.09
N PHE A 170 -1.82 -12.71 -8.20
CA PHE A 170 -1.33 -11.62 -7.36
C PHE A 170 -0.76 -10.48 -8.20
N ASN A 171 0.06 -10.81 -9.21
CA ASN A 171 0.64 -9.82 -10.12
C ASN A 171 -0.43 -9.04 -10.87
N LYS A 172 -1.39 -9.75 -11.47
CA LYS A 172 -2.51 -9.12 -12.17
C LYS A 172 -3.31 -8.21 -11.24
N THR A 173 -3.75 -8.73 -10.10
CA THR A 173 -4.59 -8.01 -9.14
C THR A 173 -3.85 -6.80 -8.55
N GLY A 174 -2.56 -6.95 -8.28
CA GLY A 174 -1.70 -5.88 -7.78
C GLY A 174 -1.48 -4.77 -8.80
N SER A 175 -1.26 -5.11 -10.07
CA SER A 175 -1.18 -4.10 -11.15
C SER A 175 -2.51 -3.34 -11.31
N GLU A 176 -3.64 -4.05 -11.33
CA GLU A 176 -4.97 -3.44 -11.43
C GLU A 176 -5.24 -2.51 -10.24
N LEU A 177 -4.89 -2.92 -9.02
CA LEU A 177 -4.99 -2.08 -7.83
C LEU A 177 -4.16 -0.79 -7.97
N LEU A 178 -2.90 -0.88 -8.37
CA LEU A 178 -2.02 0.28 -8.50
C LEU A 178 -2.55 1.27 -9.55
N THR A 179 -3.09 0.77 -10.67
CA THR A 179 -3.77 1.59 -11.67
C THR A 179 -4.98 2.31 -11.09
N GLN A 180 -5.83 1.59 -10.33
CA GLN A 180 -7.00 2.19 -9.70
C GLN A 180 -6.62 3.24 -8.66
N ILE A 181 -5.62 2.97 -7.81
CA ILE A 181 -5.15 3.93 -6.81
C ILE A 181 -4.63 5.19 -7.48
N ALA A 182 -3.88 5.08 -8.58
CA ALA A 182 -3.39 6.24 -9.31
C ALA A 182 -4.55 7.11 -9.83
N ALA A 183 -5.58 6.49 -10.42
CA ALA A 183 -6.76 7.19 -10.90
C ALA A 183 -7.52 7.87 -9.76
N ASP A 184 -7.83 7.16 -8.69
CA ASP A 184 -8.57 7.69 -7.55
C ASP A 184 -7.81 8.81 -6.85
N MET A 185 -6.49 8.67 -6.71
CA MET A 185 -5.65 9.70 -6.11
C MET A 185 -5.67 10.97 -6.95
N LYS A 186 -5.63 10.84 -8.28
CA LYS A 186 -5.76 11.98 -9.20
C LYS A 186 -7.13 12.66 -9.02
N THR A 187 -8.22 11.89 -9.01
CA THR A 187 -9.58 12.43 -8.82
C THR A 187 -9.70 13.22 -7.51
N GLY A 188 -9.21 12.66 -6.40
CA GLY A 188 -9.22 13.36 -5.11
C GLY A 188 -8.37 14.62 -5.10
N PHE A 189 -7.20 14.57 -5.77
CA PHE A 189 -6.28 15.71 -5.84
C PHE A 189 -6.83 16.83 -6.74
N ASP A 190 -7.44 16.50 -7.88
CA ASP A 190 -8.08 17.49 -8.76
C ASP A 190 -9.21 18.22 -8.01
N ALA A 191 -10.06 17.49 -7.29
CA ALA A 191 -11.13 18.07 -6.48
C ALA A 191 -10.59 18.98 -5.35
N TYR A 192 -9.48 18.58 -4.72
CA TYR A 192 -8.77 19.43 -3.75
C TYR A 192 -8.29 20.74 -4.38
N CYS A 193 -7.70 20.69 -5.57
CA CYS A 193 -7.17 21.87 -6.26
C CYS A 193 -8.28 22.82 -6.71
N GLU A 194 -9.40 22.27 -7.19
CA GLU A 194 -10.59 23.06 -7.54
C GLU A 194 -11.18 23.75 -6.32
N ALA A 195 -11.34 23.02 -5.20
CA ALA A 195 -11.83 23.60 -3.95
C ALA A 195 -10.89 24.71 -3.42
N GLY A 196 -9.57 24.51 -3.50
CA GLY A 196 -8.58 25.51 -3.10
C GLY A 196 -8.54 26.75 -4.00
N SER A 197 -8.81 26.60 -5.30
CA SER A 197 -8.86 27.72 -6.25
C SER A 197 -10.10 28.61 -6.05
N ASN A 198 -11.15 28.05 -5.45
CA ASN A 198 -12.41 28.73 -5.13
C ASN A 198 -12.44 29.31 -3.69
N ALA A 199 -11.33 29.22 -2.95
CA ALA A 199 -11.21 29.70 -1.57
C ALA A 199 -11.06 31.23 -1.50
#